data_AF-A0A8A1M414-F1
#
_entry.id   AF-A0A8A1M414-F1
#
_cell.length_a   1.000
_cell.length_b   1.000
_cell.length_c   1.000
_cell.angle_alpha   90.00
_cell.angle_beta   90.00
_cell.angle_gamma   90.00
#
_symmetry.space_group_name_H-M   'P 1'
#
loop_
_entity.id
_entity.type
_entity.pdbx_description
1 polymer ?
#
loop_
_entity_poly.entity_id
_entity_poly.type
_entity_poly.pdbx_seq_one_letter_code
_entity_poly.pdbx_strand_id
1 'polypeptide(L)'
;MTDRGPKAIYAALTATIKELSLRHPDSLFLGISRFEKHNTGLFSLPRCQSHLTCNGEICHSHAYDGSMHLTLHPADVKTIIEKGWGERHPLARESWWWKFRFVPPTFVLIYSPRTMEELRCVTQIIYAASWWISGIDLCKFDSNNGLTPATSQEQRPQQQHQQQNRETESDVVRKDQVWSSSSTELNAIASQDSGTTACEMPGFPLG
;
A
#
# COMPACT_ATOMS: atom_id res chain seq x y z
N MET A 1 14.54 6.47 -23.98
CA MET A 1 14.70 7.60 -23.04
C MET A 1 14.25 7.08 -21.69
N THR A 2 15.15 6.46 -20.91
CA THR A 2 14.83 5.91 -19.58
C THR A 2 15.40 6.87 -18.56
N ASP A 3 14.58 7.85 -18.19
CA ASP A 3 14.87 8.77 -17.09
C ASP A 3 14.79 7.96 -15.79
N ARG A 4 15.94 7.70 -15.16
CA ARG A 4 16.01 6.88 -13.94
C ARG A 4 15.67 7.77 -12.75
N GLY A 5 14.73 7.31 -11.92
CA GLY A 5 14.44 7.96 -10.65
C GLY A 5 15.68 8.06 -9.75
N PRO A 6 15.80 9.10 -8.90
CA PRO A 6 16.87 9.20 -7.91
C PRO A 6 16.90 7.97 -7.00
N LYS A 7 18.10 7.53 -6.59
CA LYS A 7 18.26 6.38 -5.67
C LYS A 7 17.44 6.51 -4.38
N ALA A 8 17.27 7.74 -3.87
CA ALA A 8 16.45 8.01 -2.70
C ALA A 8 14.96 7.71 -2.94
N ILE A 9 14.43 8.03 -4.12
CA ILE A 9 13.04 7.73 -4.48
C ILE A 9 12.86 6.24 -4.71
N TYR A 10 13.84 5.57 -5.32
CA TYR A 10 13.82 4.10 -5.41
C TYR A 10 13.85 3.42 -4.03
N ALA A 11 14.67 3.93 -3.11
CA ALA A 11 14.69 3.44 -1.73
C ALA A 11 13.33 3.65 -1.04
N ALA A 12 12.70 4.81 -1.24
CA ALA A 12 11.36 5.07 -0.73
C ALA A 12 10.31 4.12 -1.36
N LEU A 13 10.39 3.86 -2.66
CA LEU A 13 9.52 2.90 -3.34
C LEU A 13 9.63 1.49 -2.75
N THR A 14 10.85 0.98 -2.59
CA THR A 14 11.06 -0.37 -2.02
C THR A 14 10.60 -0.44 -0.56
N ALA A 15 10.78 0.64 0.21
CA ALA A 15 10.24 0.75 1.56
C ALA A 15 8.70 0.75 1.57
N THR A 16 8.04 1.47 0.65
CA THR A 16 6.58 1.45 0.50
C THR A 16 6.05 0.06 0.17
N ILE A 17 6.69 -0.65 -0.77
CA ILE A 17 6.31 -2.03 -1.12
C ILE A 17 6.43 -2.96 0.11
N LYS A 18 7.53 -2.83 0.85
CA LYS A 18 7.74 -3.62 2.06
C LYS A 18 6.68 -3.31 3.11
N GLU A 19 6.42 -2.03 3.33
CA GLU A 19 5.43 -1.58 4.30
C GLU A 19 4.02 -2.09 3.98
N LEU A 20 3.60 -2.09 2.71
CA LEU A 20 2.33 -2.67 2.29
C LEU A 20 2.20 -4.15 2.72
N SER A 21 3.26 -4.93 2.55
CA SER A 21 3.26 -6.34 2.99
C SER A 21 3.14 -6.50 4.50
N LEU A 22 3.72 -5.58 5.27
CA LEU A 22 3.69 -5.61 6.74
C LEU A 22 2.34 -5.16 7.29
N ARG A 23 1.68 -4.23 6.61
CA ARG A 23 0.37 -3.71 7.00
C ARG A 23 -0.77 -4.68 6.69
N HIS A 24 -0.59 -5.51 5.66
CA HIS A 24 -1.59 -6.48 5.23
C HIS A 24 -1.07 -7.92 5.26
N PRO A 25 -0.57 -8.42 6.41
CA PRO A 25 0.07 -9.73 6.49
C PRO A 25 -0.90 -10.89 6.22
N ASP A 26 -2.20 -10.63 6.36
CA ASP A 26 -3.26 -11.61 6.09
C ASP A 26 -3.65 -11.70 4.61
N SER A 27 -3.07 -10.88 3.74
CA SER A 27 -3.36 -10.90 2.30
C SER A 27 -2.12 -10.78 1.41
N LEU A 28 -1.02 -10.21 1.89
CA LEU A 28 0.19 -9.93 1.12
C LEU A 28 1.43 -10.55 1.76
N PHE A 29 2.45 -10.81 0.92
CA PHE A 29 3.79 -11.19 1.36
C PHE A 29 4.86 -10.74 0.34
N LEU A 30 6.12 -10.68 0.77
CA LEU A 30 7.26 -10.43 -0.11
C LEU A 30 7.90 -11.74 -0.56
N GLY A 31 8.33 -11.77 -1.81
CA GLY A 31 9.07 -12.90 -2.39
C GLY A 31 10.05 -12.43 -3.45
N ILE A 32 10.77 -13.37 -4.05
CA ILE A 32 11.61 -13.10 -5.23
C ILE A 32 10.72 -13.19 -6.47
N SER A 33 10.78 -12.18 -7.34
CA SER A 33 10.05 -12.20 -8.62
C SER A 33 10.45 -13.40 -9.48
N ARG A 34 9.47 -14.06 -10.11
CA ARG A 34 9.78 -15.18 -11.03
C ARG A 34 10.28 -14.70 -12.39
N PHE A 35 9.90 -13.48 -12.79
CA PHE A 35 10.35 -12.89 -14.05
C PHE A 35 11.80 -12.40 -13.92
N GLU A 36 12.19 -11.97 -12.73
CA GLU A 36 13.52 -11.44 -12.44
C GLU A 36 14.01 -11.98 -11.11
N LYS A 37 14.80 -13.06 -11.18
CA LYS A 37 15.27 -13.90 -10.05
C LYS A 37 16.07 -13.19 -8.94
N HIS A 38 16.19 -11.86 -9.01
CA HIS A 38 16.95 -11.04 -8.07
C HIS A 38 16.14 -9.86 -7.50
N ASN A 39 14.95 -9.58 -8.06
CA ASN A 39 14.16 -8.43 -7.65
C ASN A 39 13.09 -8.85 -6.64
N THR A 40 12.88 -7.99 -5.63
CA THR A 40 11.84 -8.20 -4.63
C THR A 40 10.48 -7.92 -5.26
N GLY A 41 9.59 -8.91 -5.16
CA GLY A 41 8.20 -8.82 -5.60
C GLY A 41 7.24 -8.79 -4.42
N LEU A 42 6.13 -8.10 -4.60
CA LEU A 42 4.95 -8.13 -3.73
C LEU A 42 3.97 -9.16 -4.29
N PHE A 43 3.46 -10.02 -3.44
CA PHE A 43 2.57 -11.12 -3.83
C PHE A 43 1.32 -11.13 -2.96
N SER A 44 0.21 -11.56 -3.56
CA SER A 44 -1.00 -11.94 -2.82
C SER A 44 -0.92 -13.38 -2.34
N LEU A 45 -1.37 -13.63 -1.11
CA LEU A 45 -1.44 -14.98 -0.54
C LEU A 45 -2.35 -15.89 -1.38
N PRO A 46 -2.03 -17.18 -1.54
CA PRO A 46 -2.80 -18.09 -2.41
C PRO A 46 -4.31 -18.11 -2.17
N ARG A 47 -4.73 -18.01 -0.90
CA ARG A 47 -6.15 -17.98 -0.50
C ARG A 47 -6.90 -16.71 -0.91
N CYS A 48 -6.16 -15.64 -1.22
CA CYS A 48 -6.70 -14.34 -1.59
C CYS A 48 -6.68 -14.13 -3.12
N GLN A 49 -6.06 -15.02 -3.90
CA GLN A 49 -5.88 -14.79 -5.34
C GLN A 49 -7.22 -14.96 -6.08
N SER A 50 -7.78 -13.84 -6.53
CA SER A 50 -8.98 -13.80 -7.39
C SER A 50 -8.60 -13.98 -8.87
N HIS A 51 -7.40 -13.53 -9.25
CA HIS A 51 -6.86 -13.70 -10.60
C HIS A 51 -5.51 -14.42 -10.56
N LEU A 52 -5.45 -15.63 -11.13
CA LEU A 52 -4.26 -16.49 -11.15
C LEU A 52 -3.26 -16.10 -12.24
N THR A 53 -2.86 -14.84 -12.28
CA THR A 53 -1.75 -14.37 -13.12
C THR A 53 -0.47 -14.36 -12.31
N CYS A 54 0.63 -14.81 -12.92
CA CYS A 54 1.98 -14.66 -12.34
C CYS A 54 2.16 -15.29 -10.94
N ASN A 55 1.37 -16.30 -10.57
CA ASN A 55 1.37 -16.93 -9.22
C ASN A 55 1.06 -15.94 -8.07
N GLY A 56 0.20 -14.96 -8.35
CA GLY A 56 -0.20 -13.95 -7.37
C GLY A 56 0.77 -12.78 -7.24
N GLU A 57 1.77 -12.66 -8.12
CA GLU A 57 2.66 -11.51 -8.17
C GLU A 57 1.89 -10.25 -8.56
N ILE A 58 1.87 -9.27 -7.66
CA ILE A 58 1.22 -7.97 -7.84
C ILE A 58 2.18 -7.03 -8.57
N CYS A 59 3.40 -6.89 -8.04
CA CYS A 59 4.43 -6.05 -8.64
C CYS A 59 5.84 -6.51 -8.27
N HIS A 60 6.82 -6.15 -9.08
CA HIS A 60 8.23 -6.14 -8.69
C HIS A 60 8.94 -4.92 -9.25
N SER A 61 9.87 -4.36 -8.48
CA SER A 61 10.66 -3.20 -8.87
C SER A 61 12.06 -3.59 -9.32
N HIS A 62 12.56 -2.95 -10.36
CA HIS A 62 13.87 -3.19 -10.94
C HIS A 62 14.92 -2.36 -10.20
N ALA A 63 15.91 -3.01 -9.58
CA ALA A 63 16.97 -2.29 -8.86
C ALA A 63 17.87 -1.44 -9.76
N TYR A 64 17.91 -1.73 -11.05
CA TYR A 64 18.83 -1.08 -11.99
C TYR A 64 18.36 0.31 -12.46
N ASP A 65 17.06 0.46 -12.74
CA ASP A 65 16.49 1.71 -13.27
C ASP A 65 15.30 2.23 -12.45
N GLY A 66 14.80 1.46 -11.49
CA GLY A 66 13.68 1.78 -10.62
C GLY A 66 12.31 1.66 -11.27
N SER A 67 12.25 1.19 -12.52
CA SER A 67 10.99 0.82 -13.17
C SER A 67 10.37 -0.40 -12.49
N MET A 68 9.12 -0.73 -12.82
CA MET A 68 8.44 -1.87 -12.20
C MET A 68 7.47 -2.54 -13.14
N HIS A 69 7.27 -3.84 -12.94
CA HIS A 69 6.21 -4.57 -13.61
C HIS A 69 5.02 -4.82 -12.70
N LEU A 70 3.80 -4.69 -13.24
CA LEU A 70 2.55 -4.96 -12.55
C LEU A 70 1.56 -5.70 -13.45
N THR A 71 0.64 -6.43 -12.82
CA THR A 71 -0.56 -6.94 -13.49
C THR A 71 -1.77 -6.15 -13.01
N LEU A 72 -2.49 -5.50 -13.94
CA LEU A 72 -3.58 -4.57 -13.64
C LEU A 72 -4.89 -4.92 -14.35
N HIS A 73 -5.99 -4.34 -13.92
CA HIS A 73 -7.24 -4.43 -14.67
C HIS A 73 -7.07 -3.77 -16.06
N PRO A 74 -7.66 -4.30 -17.15
CA PRO A 74 -7.50 -3.74 -18.50
C PRO A 74 -7.86 -2.25 -18.63
N ALA A 75 -8.83 -1.75 -17.86
CA ALA A 75 -9.20 -0.34 -17.83
C ALA A 75 -8.11 0.55 -17.19
N ASP A 76 -7.43 0.06 -16.16
CA ASP A 76 -6.33 0.78 -15.52
C ASP A 76 -5.12 0.81 -16.45
N VAL A 77 -4.83 -0.30 -17.13
CA VAL A 77 -3.79 -0.38 -18.17
C VAL A 77 -4.00 0.68 -19.24
N LYS A 78 -5.25 0.82 -19.73
CA LYS A 78 -5.60 1.86 -20.71
C LYS A 78 -5.26 3.26 -20.17
N THR A 79 -5.72 3.56 -18.96
CA THR A 79 -5.52 4.86 -18.31
C THR A 79 -4.04 5.18 -18.10
N ILE A 80 -3.26 4.21 -17.64
CA ILE A 80 -1.82 4.33 -17.39
C ILE A 80 -1.06 4.67 -18.68
N ILE A 81 -1.37 3.97 -19.78
CA ILE A 81 -0.74 4.20 -21.07
C ILE A 81 -1.14 5.56 -21.63
N GLU A 82 -2.43 5.90 -21.61
CA GLU A 82 -2.94 7.19 -22.10
C GLU A 82 -2.35 8.38 -21.34
N LYS A 83 -2.09 8.21 -20.05
CA LYS A 83 -1.47 9.24 -19.19
C LYS A 83 0.07 9.21 -19.21
N GLY A 84 0.70 8.29 -19.96
CA GLY A 84 2.14 8.21 -20.12
C GLY A 84 2.91 7.68 -18.90
N TRP A 85 2.26 6.95 -17.99
CA TRP A 85 2.90 6.37 -16.79
C TRP A 85 3.64 5.06 -17.05
N GLY A 86 3.43 4.47 -18.22
CA GLY A 86 4.02 3.19 -18.54
C GLY A 86 3.64 2.70 -19.92
N GLU A 87 4.17 1.53 -20.24
CA GLU A 87 3.99 0.87 -21.52
C GLU A 87 3.48 -0.55 -21.31
N ARG A 88 2.81 -1.09 -22.34
CA ARG A 88 2.57 -2.54 -22.35
C ARG A 88 3.91 -3.25 -22.36
N HIS A 89 4.02 -4.32 -21.58
CA HIS A 89 5.22 -5.13 -21.60
C HIS A 89 5.54 -5.57 -23.05
N PRO A 90 6.79 -5.51 -23.52
CA PRO A 90 7.14 -5.91 -24.89
C PRO A 90 6.64 -7.31 -25.27
N LEU A 91 6.69 -8.25 -24.32
CA LEU A 91 6.15 -9.62 -24.47
C LEU A 91 4.62 -9.73 -24.38
N ALA A 92 3.92 -8.70 -23.91
CA ALA A 92 2.47 -8.60 -23.95
C ALA A 92 1.95 -8.04 -25.29
N ARG A 93 2.85 -7.56 -26.16
CA ARG A 93 2.49 -7.15 -27.53
C ARG A 93 2.08 -8.37 -28.35
N GLU A 94 1.00 -8.23 -29.11
CA GLU A 94 0.59 -9.23 -30.08
C GLU A 94 1.70 -9.39 -31.11
N SER A 95 2.37 -10.54 -31.06
CA SER A 95 3.34 -10.92 -32.06
C SER A 95 2.89 -12.24 -32.68
N TRP A 96 3.29 -12.46 -33.93
CA TRP A 96 2.96 -13.61 -34.78
C TRP A 96 3.30 -15.00 -34.19
N TRP A 97 3.90 -15.04 -32.99
CA TRP A 97 4.20 -16.25 -32.22
C TRP A 97 3.23 -16.49 -31.03
N TRP A 98 1.95 -16.14 -31.14
CA TRP A 98 0.92 -16.20 -30.08
C TRP A 98 0.89 -17.48 -29.21
N LYS A 99 1.47 -18.59 -29.68
CA LYS A 99 1.71 -19.83 -28.91
C LYS A 99 2.69 -19.69 -27.73
N PHE A 100 3.47 -18.62 -27.63
CA PHE A 100 4.43 -18.37 -26.54
C PHE A 100 4.03 -17.19 -25.65
N ARG A 101 2.73 -16.98 -25.42
CA ARG A 101 2.24 -15.97 -24.48
C ARG A 101 2.58 -16.37 -23.04
N PHE A 102 3.81 -16.10 -22.62
CA PHE A 102 4.27 -16.34 -21.24
C PHE A 102 3.78 -15.28 -20.25
N VAL A 103 3.15 -14.21 -20.74
CA VAL A 103 2.81 -13.02 -19.95
C VAL A 103 1.39 -12.52 -20.32
N PRO A 104 0.53 -12.22 -19.34
CA PRO A 104 -0.82 -11.68 -19.59
C PRO A 104 -0.80 -10.34 -20.35
N PRO A 105 -1.84 -10.02 -21.16
CA PRO A 105 -1.99 -8.71 -21.82
C PRO A 105 -2.04 -7.52 -20.84
N THR A 106 -2.42 -7.81 -19.60
CA THR A 106 -2.54 -6.87 -18.49
C THR A 106 -1.22 -6.59 -17.76
N PHE A 107 -0.12 -7.20 -18.22
CA PHE A 107 1.20 -6.98 -17.67
C PHE A 107 1.83 -5.74 -18.31
N VAL A 108 2.15 -4.76 -17.47
CA VAL A 108 2.66 -3.46 -17.88
C VAL A 108 3.98 -3.14 -17.20
N LEU A 109 4.79 -2.34 -17.87
CA LEU A 109 5.96 -1.69 -17.30
C LEU A 109 5.53 -0.28 -16.88
N ILE A 110 5.68 0.06 -15.61
CA ILE A 110 5.53 1.43 -15.09
C ILE A 110 6.91 2.06 -14.97
N TYR A 111 7.02 3.32 -15.37
CA TYR A 111 8.27 4.05 -15.29
C TYR A 111 8.68 4.34 -13.84
N SER A 112 9.98 4.54 -13.65
CA SER A 112 10.58 4.84 -12.34
C SER A 112 10.05 6.17 -11.80
N PRO A 113 9.50 6.22 -10.57
CA PRO A 113 9.11 7.48 -9.96
C PRO A 113 10.35 8.36 -9.70
N ARG A 114 10.25 9.65 -10.04
CA ARG A 114 11.34 10.62 -9.93
C ARG A 114 11.18 11.56 -8.75
N THR A 115 9.95 11.72 -8.27
CA THR A 115 9.59 12.58 -7.14
C THR A 115 8.72 11.83 -6.13
N MET A 116 8.53 12.41 -4.94
CA MET A 116 7.63 11.84 -3.94
C MET A 116 6.17 11.89 -4.39
N GLU A 117 5.80 12.89 -5.19
CA GLU A 117 4.49 13.04 -5.80
C GLU A 117 4.23 11.91 -6.79
N GLU A 118 5.20 11.61 -7.65
CA GLU A 118 5.12 10.48 -8.58
C GLU A 118 5.08 9.14 -7.83
N LEU A 119 5.87 9.00 -6.75
CA LEU A 119 5.82 7.82 -5.90
C LEU A 119 4.43 7.61 -5.27
N ARG A 120 3.75 8.68 -4.83
CA ARG A 120 2.37 8.57 -4.33
C ARG A 120 1.41 8.06 -5.41
N CYS A 121 1.56 8.54 -6.65
CA CYS A 121 0.78 8.05 -7.79
C CYS A 121 1.06 6.57 -8.09
N VAL A 122 2.33 6.18 -8.14
CA VAL A 122 2.76 4.79 -8.33
C VAL A 122 2.23 3.89 -7.20
N THR A 123 2.18 4.38 -5.96
CA THR A 123 1.59 3.65 -4.84
C THR A 123 0.09 3.37 -5.07
N GLN A 124 -0.67 4.32 -5.62
CA GLN A 124 -2.07 4.09 -6.01
C GLN A 124 -2.20 3.05 -7.12
N ILE A 125 -1.26 3.02 -8.08
CA ILE A 125 -1.22 1.97 -9.10
C ILE A 125 -0.97 0.60 -8.44
N ILE A 126 -0.10 0.50 -7.43
CA ILE A 126 0.14 -0.74 -6.68
C ILE A 126 -1.13 -1.19 -5.94
N TYR A 127 -1.89 -0.28 -5.35
CA TYR A 127 -3.18 -0.61 -4.73
C TYR A 127 -4.18 -1.16 -5.75
N ALA A 128 -4.31 -0.52 -6.92
CA ALA A 128 -5.18 -1.00 -7.99
C ALA A 128 -4.78 -2.40 -8.48
N ALA A 129 -3.48 -2.64 -8.65
CA ALA A 129 -2.95 -3.97 -8.99
C ALA A 129 -3.24 -5.00 -7.89
N SER A 130 -3.10 -4.61 -6.63
CA SER A 130 -3.39 -5.46 -5.48
C SER A 130 -4.87 -5.86 -5.44
N TRP A 131 -5.77 -4.89 -5.66
CA TRP A 131 -7.20 -5.14 -5.76
C TRP A 131 -7.52 -6.07 -6.94
N TRP A 132 -6.91 -5.86 -8.10
CA TRP A 132 -7.11 -6.74 -9.26
C TRP A 132 -6.67 -8.18 -9.00
N ILE A 133 -5.51 -8.39 -8.36
CA ILE A 133 -5.00 -9.75 -8.10
C ILE A 133 -5.76 -10.43 -6.95
N SER A 134 -6.05 -9.70 -5.88
CA SER A 134 -6.58 -10.28 -4.65
C SER A 134 -8.09 -10.14 -4.46
N GLY A 135 -8.74 -9.21 -5.16
CA GLY A 135 -10.11 -8.78 -4.91
C GLY A 135 -10.29 -7.99 -3.61
N ILE A 136 -9.22 -7.71 -2.85
CA ILE A 136 -9.26 -7.02 -1.56
C ILE A 136 -8.93 -5.54 -1.78
N ASP A 137 -9.85 -4.68 -1.34
CA ASP A 137 -9.69 -3.22 -1.39
C ASP A 137 -8.84 -2.74 -0.20
N LEU A 138 -7.52 -2.80 -0.37
CA LEU A 138 -6.54 -2.44 0.66
C LEU A 138 -6.61 -0.94 1.06
N CYS A 139 -7.04 -0.05 0.15
CA CYS A 139 -7.17 1.38 0.42
C CYS A 139 -8.19 1.67 1.53
N LYS A 140 -9.29 0.88 1.60
CA LYS A 140 -10.28 1.00 2.66
C LYS A 140 -9.72 0.62 4.03
N PHE A 141 -8.87 -0.41 4.09
CA PHE A 141 -8.23 -0.82 5.35
C PHE A 141 -7.27 0.25 5.85
N ASP A 142 -6.53 0.88 4.94
CA ASP A 142 -5.56 1.91 5.30
C ASP A 142 -6.21 3.23 5.73
N SER A 143 -7.35 3.56 5.14
CA SER A 143 -8.16 4.72 5.55
C SER A 143 -8.77 4.51 6.94
N ASN A 144 -9.20 3.28 7.25
CA ASN A 144 -9.81 2.94 8.55
C ASN A 144 -8.78 2.76 9.68
N ASN A 145 -7.51 2.48 9.36
CA ASN A 145 -6.43 2.34 10.34
C ASN A 145 -5.57 3.60 10.55
N GLY A 146 -5.94 4.73 9.93
CA GLY A 146 -5.42 6.05 10.26
C GLY A 146 -3.99 6.32 9.76
N LEU A 147 -3.90 7.06 8.66
CA LEU A 147 -2.69 7.80 8.28
C LEU A 147 -2.49 8.95 9.31
N THR A 148 -1.85 8.68 10.44
CA THR A 148 -1.21 9.76 11.21
C THR A 148 0.20 9.94 10.63
N PRO A 149 0.54 11.11 10.07
CA PRO A 149 1.92 11.41 9.72
C PRO A 149 2.73 11.41 11.01
N ALA A 150 3.65 10.47 11.16
CA ALA A 150 4.69 10.56 12.16
C ALA A 150 5.61 11.73 11.80
N THR A 151 5.26 12.95 12.23
CA THR A 151 6.16 14.09 12.27
C THR A 151 5.75 15.00 13.43
N SER A 152 6.79 15.49 14.12
CA SER A 152 6.76 16.45 15.25
C SER A 152 6.73 15.84 16.66
N GLN A 153 7.76 15.07 17.03
CA GLN A 153 8.34 15.27 18.36
C GLN A 153 9.32 16.44 18.30
N GLU A 154 8.76 17.65 18.41
CA GLU A 154 9.51 18.85 18.78
C GLU A 154 9.93 18.71 20.26
N GLN A 155 11.23 18.84 20.51
CA GLN A 155 11.83 18.78 21.83
C GLN A 155 11.26 19.88 22.74
N ARG A 156 10.58 19.49 23.81
CA ARG A 156 10.17 20.41 24.88
C ARG A 156 11.26 20.42 25.96
N PRO A 157 11.90 21.55 26.28
CA PRO A 157 12.91 21.60 27.32
C PRO A 157 12.29 21.36 28.70
N GLN A 158 12.93 20.49 29.49
CA GLN A 158 12.57 20.20 30.87
C GLN A 158 12.84 21.43 31.76
N GLN A 159 11.79 22.02 32.33
CA GLN A 159 11.91 22.87 33.51
C GLN A 159 11.65 22.04 34.76
N GLN A 160 12.66 22.02 35.63
CA GLN A 160 12.61 21.49 36.99
C GLN A 160 11.52 22.22 37.79
N HIS A 161 10.61 21.45 38.40
CA HIS A 161 9.96 21.90 39.63
C HIS A 161 10.11 20.81 40.69
N GLN A 162 10.90 21.18 41.69
CA GLN A 162 11.19 20.45 42.90
C GLN A 162 10.05 20.72 43.88
N GLN A 163 9.32 19.70 44.31
CA GLN A 163 8.60 19.79 45.59
C GLN A 163 8.52 18.45 46.29
N GLN A 164 8.79 18.54 47.59
CA GLN A 164 9.26 17.50 48.48
C GLN A 164 8.21 17.27 49.58
N ASN A 165 8.01 15.99 49.91
CA ASN A 165 7.47 15.40 51.14
C ASN A 165 6.04 15.73 51.61
N ARG A 166 5.24 14.67 51.86
CA ARG A 166 4.98 14.14 53.22
C ARG A 166 4.10 12.89 53.21
N GLU A 167 4.49 11.96 54.07
CA GLU A 167 3.81 10.71 54.45
C GLU A 167 2.51 10.98 55.22
N THR A 168 1.55 10.05 55.15
CA THR A 168 0.87 9.51 56.35
C THR A 168 0.09 8.25 56.02
N GLU A 169 0.05 7.41 57.04
CA GLU A 169 -0.27 5.99 57.15
C GLU A 169 -1.72 5.75 57.59
N SER A 170 -2.17 4.50 57.44
CA SER A 170 -3.18 3.75 58.24
C SER A 170 -4.49 3.29 57.57
N ASP A 171 -4.60 1.96 57.48
CA ASP A 171 -5.61 1.08 58.09
C ASP A 171 -7.02 0.82 57.48
N VAL A 172 -7.18 -0.47 57.07
CA VAL A 172 -8.16 -1.47 57.60
C VAL A 172 -9.62 -1.53 57.07
N VAL A 173 -9.88 -2.63 56.34
CA VAL A 173 -11.01 -3.60 56.40
C VAL A 173 -12.36 -3.36 55.68
N ARG A 174 -12.62 -4.29 54.74
CA ARG A 174 -13.86 -5.01 54.31
C ARG A 174 -15.25 -4.45 54.67
N LYS A 175 -16.14 -4.38 53.66
CA LYS A 175 -17.25 -5.34 53.48
C LYS A 175 -17.98 -5.18 52.13
N ASP A 176 -18.62 -6.28 51.77
CA ASP A 176 -19.33 -6.62 50.54
C ASP A 176 -20.56 -5.76 50.24
N GLN A 177 -20.91 -5.57 48.96
CA GLN A 177 -22.31 -5.70 48.53
C GLN A 177 -22.48 -5.87 47.01
N VAL A 178 -23.25 -6.91 46.69
CA VAL A 178 -23.85 -7.26 45.39
C VAL A 178 -25.16 -6.49 45.21
N TRP A 179 -25.42 -5.91 44.03
CA TRP A 179 -26.70 -5.93 43.27
C TRP A 179 -26.49 -5.12 41.97
N SER A 180 -26.42 -5.71 40.77
CA SER A 180 -27.52 -6.11 39.86
C SER A 180 -28.25 -4.99 39.12
N SER A 181 -28.33 -5.21 37.80
CA SER A 181 -29.38 -4.88 36.83
C SER A 181 -29.26 -3.63 35.93
N SER A 182 -29.05 -3.96 34.65
CA SER A 182 -29.73 -3.50 33.42
C SER A 182 -29.96 -2.00 33.16
N SER A 183 -29.51 -1.56 31.97
CA SER A 183 -30.32 -0.94 30.90
C SER A 183 -29.40 -0.69 29.69
N THR A 184 -29.64 -1.33 28.56
CA THR A 184 -30.30 -0.77 27.37
C THR A 184 -29.73 0.57 26.95
N GLU A 185 -28.97 0.61 25.85
CA GLU A 185 -29.13 1.64 24.81
C GLU A 185 -28.75 1.07 23.44
N LEU A 186 -29.76 0.98 22.57
CA LEU A 186 -29.63 0.86 21.13
C LEU A 186 -29.29 2.25 20.59
N ASN A 187 -28.12 2.42 19.97
CA ASN A 187 -27.85 3.60 19.14
C ASN A 187 -27.72 3.16 17.68
N ALA A 188 -28.80 3.43 16.94
CA ALA A 188 -28.77 3.55 15.49
C ALA A 188 -28.12 4.88 15.14
N ILE A 189 -27.05 4.86 14.34
CA ILE A 189 -26.56 6.06 13.66
C ILE A 189 -26.56 5.75 12.16
N ALA A 190 -27.44 6.47 11.48
CA ALA A 190 -27.54 6.52 10.05
C ALA A 190 -26.32 7.23 9.44
N SER A 191 -25.95 6.74 8.26
CA SER A 191 -25.48 7.48 7.09
C SER A 191 -24.55 8.67 7.30
N GLN A 192 -23.28 8.51 6.91
CA GLN A 192 -22.62 9.51 6.06
C GLN A 192 -21.78 8.79 4.99
N ASP A 193 -22.24 8.96 3.74
CA ASP A 193 -21.54 8.64 2.51
C ASP A 193 -20.35 9.61 2.38
N SER A 194 -19.15 9.14 2.71
CA SER A 194 -17.92 9.89 2.49
C SER A 194 -17.38 9.55 1.10
N GLY A 195 -17.69 10.44 0.16
CA GLY A 195 -17.16 10.41 -1.20
C GLY A 195 -15.66 10.16 -1.20
N THR A 196 -15.27 9.04 -1.80
CA THR A 196 -13.89 8.73 -2.12
C THR A 196 -13.41 9.78 -3.13
N THR A 197 -12.59 10.73 -2.68
CA THR A 197 -11.83 11.59 -3.59
C THR A 197 -10.89 10.69 -4.38
N ALA A 198 -11.28 10.34 -5.61
CA ALA A 198 -10.39 9.70 -6.55
C ALA A 198 -9.18 10.62 -6.74
N CYS A 199 -8.00 10.17 -6.34
CA CYS A 199 -6.76 10.87 -6.65
C CYS A 199 -6.63 10.98 -8.17
N GLU A 200 -6.83 12.18 -8.70
CA GLU A 200 -6.69 12.43 -10.13
C GLU A 200 -5.23 12.17 -10.51
N MET A 201 -4.98 11.07 -11.22
CA MET A 201 -3.63 10.74 -11.71
C MET A 201 -3.23 11.79 -12.77
N PRO A 202 -2.25 12.67 -12.51
CA PRO A 202 -1.86 13.68 -13.49
C PRO A 202 -1.16 13.01 -14.69
N GLY A 203 -1.04 13.71 -15.81
CA GLY A 203 -0.21 13.24 -16.92
C GLY A 203 1.26 13.14 -16.48
N PHE A 204 1.99 12.13 -16.95
CA PHE A 204 3.41 12.00 -16.67
C PHE A 204 4.16 13.18 -17.33
N PRO A 205 4.93 13.99 -16.57
CA PRO A 205 5.65 15.10 -17.18
C PRO A 205 6.76 14.53 -18.06
N LEU A 206 6.57 14.63 -19.37
CA LEU A 206 7.60 14.42 -20.38
C LEU A 206 8.55 15.62 -20.26
N GLY A 207 9.70 15.39 -19.62
CA GLY A 207 10.81 16.34 -19.59
C GLY A 207 11.52 16.40 -20.93
#